data_AF-A0A434ZRS0-F1
#
_entry.id   AF-A0A434ZRS0-F1
#
_cell.length_a   1.000
_cell.length_b   1.000
_cell.length_c   1.000
_cell.angle_alpha   90.00
_cell.angle_beta   90.00
_cell.angle_gamma   90.00
#
_symmetry.space_group_name_H-M   'P 1'
#
loop_
_entity.id
_entity.type
_entity.pdbx_description
1 polymer ?
#
loop_
_entity_poly.entity_id
_entity_poly.type
_entity_poly.pdbx_seq_one_letter_code
_entity_poly.pdbx_strand_id
1 'polypeptide(L)'
;LKPFERTYPFGWLGVLAEVPPADHELVYANHERGFALCSMRSPHRSRYYVQCPADERVEAWSDDRFWDELRRRLPPKTAAAVTTGPSFEKSIAPLRSFVAEPMRFGKLFLVGDAAHIVPPTGAKGLNLAASDVRYLFAGLREFYS
;
A
#
# COMPACT_ATOMS: atom_id res chain seq x y z
N LEU A 1 4.87 26.23 6.40
CA LEU A 1 4.21 24.98 6.02
C LEU A 1 3.39 24.50 7.21
N LYS A 2 2.08 24.31 7.06
CA LYS A 2 1.20 23.78 8.11
C LYS A 2 0.94 22.29 7.81
N PRO A 3 1.48 21.36 8.63
CA PRO A 3 1.22 19.94 8.45
C PRO A 3 -0.07 19.51 9.16
N PHE A 4 -0.79 18.59 8.53
CA PHE A 4 -1.87 17.82 9.13
C PHE A 4 -1.49 16.35 9.07
N GLU A 5 -1.50 15.65 10.20
CA GLU A 5 -1.07 14.27 10.28
C GLU A 5 -2.03 13.41 11.12
N ARG A 6 -2.22 12.18 10.67
CA ARG A 6 -2.85 11.10 11.43
C ARG A 6 -2.04 9.83 11.24
N THR A 7 -1.51 9.29 12.32
CA THR A 7 -0.90 7.97 12.36
C THR A 7 -1.94 6.92 12.70
N TYR A 8 -1.84 5.74 12.10
CA TYR A 8 -2.70 4.60 12.41
C TYR A 8 -1.92 3.59 13.26
N PRO A 9 -2.54 2.97 14.28
CA PRO A 9 -1.83 2.08 15.21
C PRO A 9 -1.60 0.67 14.63
N PHE A 10 -1.33 0.58 13.32
CA PHE A 10 -1.06 -0.67 12.61
C PHE A 10 -0.28 -0.42 11.31
N GLY A 11 0.40 -1.46 10.86
CA GLY A 11 1.10 -1.52 9.58
C GLY A 11 0.52 -2.59 8.66
N TRP A 12 0.97 -2.60 7.41
CA TRP A 12 0.72 -3.69 6.47
C TRP A 12 2.01 -4.46 6.22
N LEU A 13 2.05 -5.71 6.65
CA LEU A 13 3.06 -6.66 6.23
C LEU A 13 2.72 -7.13 4.82
N GLY A 14 3.55 -6.76 3.85
CA GLY A 14 3.39 -7.12 2.45
C GLY A 14 4.42 -8.15 2.01
N VAL A 15 3.98 -9.09 1.17
CA VAL A 15 4.83 -10.12 0.54
C VAL A 15 4.63 -10.09 -0.98
N LEU A 16 5.73 -10.10 -1.73
CA LEU A 16 5.74 -10.48 -3.15
C LEU A 16 6.28 -11.90 -3.30
N ALA A 17 5.59 -12.69 -4.13
CA ALA A 17 5.98 -14.05 -4.48
C ALA A 17 5.65 -14.36 -5.95
N GLU A 18 6.45 -15.24 -6.57
CA GLU A 18 6.23 -15.76 -7.94
C GLU A 18 5.22 -16.91 -7.89
N VAL A 19 3.98 -16.57 -7.56
CA VAL A 19 2.83 -17.48 -7.49
C VAL A 19 1.65 -16.86 -8.23
N PRO A 20 0.77 -17.68 -8.84
CA PRO A 20 -0.44 -17.17 -9.45
C PRO A 20 -1.34 -16.47 -8.42
N PRO A 21 -2.10 -15.44 -8.83
CA PRO A 21 -3.07 -14.79 -7.96
C PRO A 21 -4.15 -15.76 -7.46
N ALA A 22 -4.59 -15.59 -6.21
CA ALA A 22 -5.68 -16.36 -5.63
C ALA A 22 -7.05 -16.07 -6.27
N ASP A 23 -7.19 -14.92 -6.93
CA ASP A 23 -8.39 -14.50 -7.67
C ASP A 23 -7.97 -13.62 -8.86
N HIS A 24 -8.84 -13.49 -9.86
CA HIS A 24 -8.64 -12.60 -11.02
C HIS A 24 -8.84 -11.13 -10.66
N GLU A 25 -9.55 -10.83 -9.57
CA GLU A 25 -9.72 -9.49 -9.02
C GLU A 25 -9.07 -9.32 -7.64
N LEU A 26 -9.01 -8.08 -7.14
CA LEU A 26 -8.49 -7.82 -5.80
C LEU A 26 -9.50 -8.28 -4.74
N VAL A 27 -9.02 -8.94 -3.69
CA VAL A 27 -9.85 -9.33 -2.55
C VAL A 27 -9.46 -8.51 -1.33
N TYR A 28 -10.34 -7.62 -0.89
CA TYR A 28 -10.23 -6.90 0.38
C TYR A 28 -11.01 -7.66 1.44
N ALA A 29 -10.33 -8.12 2.48
CA ALA A 29 -10.95 -8.87 3.57
C ALA A 29 -10.83 -8.12 4.89
N ASN A 30 -11.98 -7.85 5.51
CA ASN A 30 -12.06 -7.45 6.90
C ASN A 30 -12.39 -8.69 7.74
N HIS A 31 -11.52 -9.01 8.70
CA HIS A 31 -11.63 -10.19 9.54
C HIS A 31 -11.35 -9.80 11.00
N GLU A 32 -11.87 -10.55 11.96
CA GLU A 32 -11.63 -10.33 13.41
C GLU A 32 -10.14 -10.35 13.79
N ARG A 33 -9.32 -11.03 12.97
CA ARG A 33 -7.86 -11.12 13.11
C ARG A 33 -7.10 -9.94 12.47
N GLY A 34 -7.84 -8.98 11.91
CA GLY A 34 -7.32 -7.84 11.16
C GLY A 34 -7.47 -7.99 9.65
N PHE A 35 -7.16 -6.90 8.95
CA PHE A 35 -7.29 -6.79 7.51
C PHE A 35 -6.36 -7.72 6.73
N ALA A 36 -6.80 -8.16 5.54
CA ALA A 36 -5.98 -8.83 4.53
C ALA A 36 -6.33 -8.33 3.12
N LEU A 37 -5.34 -8.36 2.22
CA LEU A 37 -5.48 -7.99 0.81
C LEU A 37 -4.81 -9.02 -0.09
N CYS A 38 -5.58 -9.59 -1.02
CA CYS A 38 -5.06 -10.31 -2.17
C CYS A 38 -4.98 -9.37 -3.37
N SER A 39 -3.77 -9.16 -3.88
CA SER A 39 -3.51 -8.35 -5.07
C SER A 39 -2.49 -9.08 -5.96
N MET A 40 -2.22 -8.50 -7.12
CA MET A 40 -1.40 -9.12 -8.17
C MET A 40 -0.51 -8.11 -8.88
N ARG A 41 0.47 -8.62 -9.61
CA ARG A 41 1.31 -7.87 -10.55
C ARG A 41 1.20 -8.43 -11.97
N SER A 42 0.99 -9.74 -12.09
CA SER A 42 0.79 -10.45 -13.36
C SER A 42 0.10 -11.80 -13.08
N PRO A 43 -0.23 -12.60 -14.11
CA PRO A 43 -0.78 -13.95 -13.92
C PRO A 43 0.13 -14.92 -13.16
N HIS A 44 1.42 -14.60 -12.98
CA HIS A 44 2.40 -15.46 -12.30
C HIS A 44 3.07 -14.78 -11.09
N ARG A 45 2.62 -13.58 -10.73
CA ARG A 45 3.21 -12.80 -9.64
C ARG A 45 2.15 -12.11 -8.80
N SER A 46 2.21 -12.37 -7.50
CA SER A 46 1.20 -11.91 -6.54
C SER A 46 1.78 -10.98 -5.48
N ARG A 47 0.96 -10.05 -4.99
CA ARG A 47 1.26 -9.20 -3.84
C ARG A 47 0.15 -9.37 -2.80
N TYR A 48 0.52 -9.85 -1.62
CA TYR A 48 -0.42 -10.05 -0.52
C TYR A 48 -0.09 -9.14 0.64
N TYR A 49 -1.09 -8.77 1.43
CA TYR A 49 -0.89 -8.03 2.66
C TYR A 49 -1.71 -8.61 3.82
N VAL A 50 -1.15 -8.52 5.01
CA VAL A 50 -1.88 -8.71 6.26
C VAL A 50 -1.60 -7.52 7.18
N GLN A 51 -2.63 -7.04 7.89
CA GLN A 51 -2.46 -6.04 8.94
C GLN A 51 -1.66 -6.62 10.11
N CYS A 52 -0.72 -5.85 10.62
CA CYS A 52 0.07 -6.18 11.82
C CYS A 52 0.13 -4.97 12.76
N PRO A 53 0.48 -5.19 14.05
CA PRO A 53 0.79 -4.10 14.98
C PRO A 53 1.84 -3.13 14.44
N ALA A 54 1.81 -1.87 14.87
CA ALA A 54 2.72 -0.84 14.37
C ALA A 54 4.20 -1.07 14.76
N ASP A 55 4.44 -1.82 15.83
CA ASP A 55 5.75 -2.18 16.37
C ASP A 55 6.24 -3.57 15.91
N GLU A 56 5.48 -4.23 15.03
CA GLU A 56 5.83 -5.54 14.50
C GLU A 56 7.13 -5.49 13.69
N ARG A 57 7.93 -6.55 13.81
CA ARG A 57 9.20 -6.70 13.10
C ARG A 57 9.08 -7.67 11.95
N VAL A 58 9.55 -7.29 10.76
CA VAL A 58 9.47 -8.14 9.57
C VAL A 58 10.21 -9.47 9.74
N GLU A 59 11.29 -9.49 10.51
CA GLU A 59 12.08 -10.70 10.77
C GLU A 59 11.33 -11.75 11.60
N ALA A 60 10.28 -11.34 12.33
CA ALA A 60 9.43 -12.25 13.08
C ALA A 60 8.47 -13.05 12.17
N TRP A 61 8.38 -12.72 10.88
CA TRP A 61 7.46 -13.34 9.94
C TRP A 61 8.19 -14.21 8.94
N SER A 62 8.21 -15.53 9.20
CA SER A 62 8.53 -16.51 8.16
C SER A 62 7.47 -16.48 7.05
N ASP A 63 7.81 -17.02 5.88
CA ASP A 63 6.85 -17.15 4.78
C ASP A 63 5.66 -18.01 5.19
N ASP A 64 5.90 -19.15 5.84
CA ASP A 64 4.84 -20.04 6.33
C ASP A 64 3.88 -19.34 7.29
N ARG A 65 4.42 -18.56 8.25
CA ARG A 65 3.60 -17.77 9.19
C ARG A 65 2.73 -16.76 8.43
N PHE A 66 3.28 -16.08 7.43
CA PHE A 66 2.53 -15.13 6.61
C PHE A 66 1.40 -15.82 5.86
N TRP A 67 1.68 -16.93 5.17
CA TRP A 67 0.69 -17.65 4.38
C TRP A 67 -0.44 -18.24 5.23
N ASP A 68 -0.10 -18.81 6.37
CA ASP A 68 -1.09 -19.32 7.33
C ASP A 68 -2.01 -18.20 7.83
N GLU A 69 -1.43 -17.07 8.22
CA GLU A 69 -2.21 -15.95 8.74
C GLU A 69 -3.05 -15.28 7.65
N LEU A 70 -2.54 -15.18 6.43
CA LEU A 70 -3.31 -14.71 5.27
C LEU A 70 -4.54 -15.59 5.05
N ARG A 71 -4.36 -16.92 4.97
CA ARG A 71 -5.47 -17.87 4.76
C ARG A 71 -6.51 -17.80 5.88
N ARG A 72 -6.10 -17.62 7.14
CA ARG A 72 -7.01 -17.46 8.29
C ARG A 72 -7.85 -16.18 8.25
N ARG A 73 -7.49 -15.19 7.44
CA ARG A 73 -8.22 -13.92 7.29
C ARG A 73 -9.11 -13.87 6.06
N LEU A 74 -9.07 -14.91 5.23
CA LEU A 74 -9.79 -14.96 3.95
C LEU A 74 -11.01 -15.87 4.04
N PRO A 75 -12.05 -15.63 3.22
CA PRO A 75 -13.14 -16.58 3.06
C PRO A 75 -12.61 -17.97 2.63
N PRO A 76 -13.24 -19.08 3.04
CA PRO A 76 -12.72 -20.43 2.79
C PRO A 76 -12.40 -20.73 1.33
N LYS A 77 -13.23 -20.24 0.39
CA LYS A 77 -13.01 -20.41 -1.05
C LYS A 77 -11.73 -19.71 -1.53
N THR A 78 -11.52 -18.45 -1.12
CA THR A 78 -10.33 -17.69 -1.49
C THR A 78 -9.09 -18.26 -0.81
N ALA A 79 -9.18 -18.64 0.47
CA ALA A 79 -8.09 -19.25 1.22
C ALA A 79 -7.59 -20.55 0.56
N ALA A 80 -8.51 -21.39 0.06
CA ALA A 80 -8.18 -22.62 -0.66
C ALA A 80 -7.51 -22.37 -2.02
N ALA A 81 -7.78 -21.22 -2.64
CA ALA A 81 -7.16 -20.82 -3.92
C ALA A 81 -5.77 -20.17 -3.76
N VAL A 82 -5.36 -19.81 -2.54
CA VAL A 82 -4.04 -19.21 -2.30
C VAL A 82 -2.94 -20.24 -2.58
N THR A 83 -2.15 -19.96 -3.62
CA THR A 83 -0.90 -20.66 -3.89
C THR A 83 0.23 -20.00 -3.10
N THR A 84 0.99 -20.79 -2.35
CA THR A 84 2.09 -20.33 -1.50
C THR A 84 3.42 -20.54 -2.21
N GLY A 85 4.40 -19.71 -1.87
CA GLY A 85 5.75 -19.79 -2.40
C GLY A 85 6.71 -18.90 -1.61
N PRO A 86 8.02 -19.00 -1.87
CA PRO A 86 9.01 -18.17 -1.20
C PRO A 86 8.78 -16.69 -1.53
N SER A 87 8.89 -15.83 -0.52
CA SER A 87 8.89 -14.39 -0.74
C SER A 87 10.24 -13.93 -1.27
N PHE A 88 10.23 -13.15 -2.35
CA PHE A 88 11.43 -12.46 -2.82
C PHE A 88 11.50 -11.01 -2.32
N GLU A 89 10.39 -10.48 -1.81
CA GLU A 89 10.33 -9.23 -1.09
C GLU A 89 9.33 -9.34 0.05
N LYS A 90 9.72 -8.88 1.24
CA LYS A 90 8.86 -8.78 2.42
C LYS A 90 9.17 -7.49 3.17
N SER A 91 8.14 -6.71 3.48
CA SER A 91 8.30 -5.40 4.12
C SER A 91 7.04 -5.03 4.91
N ILE A 92 7.21 -4.22 5.95
CA ILE A 92 6.11 -3.63 6.70
C ILE A 92 6.00 -2.15 6.32
N ALA A 93 4.85 -1.75 5.81
CA ALA A 93 4.54 -0.35 5.53
C ALA A 93 3.69 0.23 6.67
N PRO A 94 4.15 1.28 7.37
CA PRO A 94 3.32 1.97 8.37
C PRO A 94 2.20 2.74 7.67
N LEU A 95 1.03 2.82 8.31
CA LEU A 95 -0.10 3.58 7.78
C LEU A 95 -0.14 4.97 8.39
N ARG A 96 -0.14 5.99 7.52
CA ARG A 96 -0.35 7.38 7.91
C ARG A 96 -1.11 8.16 6.84
N SER A 97 -1.80 9.20 7.30
CA SER A 97 -2.31 10.29 6.48
C SER A 97 -1.51 11.54 6.80
N PHE A 98 -1.02 12.23 5.78
CA PHE A 98 -0.28 13.48 5.91
C PHE A 98 -0.69 14.45 4.80
N VAL A 99 -0.85 15.74 5.12
CA VAL A 99 -1.07 16.81 4.14
C VAL A 99 -0.29 18.06 4.57
N ALA A 100 0.40 18.69 3.63
CA ALA A 100 1.12 19.93 3.83
C ALA A 100 0.44 21.11 3.12
N GLU A 101 0.13 22.17 3.86
CA GLU A 101 -0.49 23.39 3.31
C GLU A 101 0.36 24.64 3.55
N PRO A 102 0.52 25.53 2.55
CA PRO A 102 0.30 25.30 1.11
C PRO A 102 1.40 24.41 0.50
N MET A 103 1.15 23.87 -0.71
CA MET A 103 2.11 23.04 -1.46
C MET A 103 3.15 23.83 -2.27
N ARG A 104 3.37 25.12 -1.94
CA ARG A 104 4.27 26.02 -2.67
C ARG A 104 4.90 27.05 -1.73
N PHE A 105 6.15 27.39 -2.00
CA PHE A 105 6.82 28.56 -1.42
C PHE A 105 7.71 29.26 -2.46
N GLY A 106 7.32 30.47 -2.90
CA GLY A 106 8.04 31.19 -3.95
C GLY A 106 8.09 30.41 -5.26
N LYS A 107 9.30 29.97 -5.66
CA LYS A 107 9.56 29.13 -6.85
C LYS A 107 9.70 27.63 -6.54
N LEU A 108 9.52 27.22 -5.29
CA LEU A 108 9.51 25.82 -4.87
C LEU A 108 8.07 25.28 -4.86
N PHE A 109 7.88 24.10 -5.46
CA PHE A 109 6.59 23.39 -5.53
C PHE A 109 6.75 21.97 -4.98
N LEU A 110 5.82 21.54 -4.13
CA LEU A 110 5.78 20.20 -3.57
C LEU A 110 4.78 19.35 -4.37
N VAL A 111 5.14 18.08 -4.62
CA VAL A 111 4.42 17.19 -5.53
C VAL A 111 4.46 15.76 -4.96
N GLY A 112 3.31 15.06 -4.94
CA GLY A 112 3.22 13.69 -4.42
C GLY A 112 3.59 13.57 -2.94
N ASP A 113 4.36 12.56 -2.58
CA ASP A 113 4.74 12.25 -1.19
C ASP A 113 5.46 13.39 -0.46
N ALA A 114 6.03 14.36 -1.18
CA ALA A 114 6.59 15.58 -0.61
C ALA A 114 5.52 16.51 0.00
N ALA A 115 4.27 16.39 -0.45
CA ALA A 115 3.13 17.22 -0.04
C ALA A 115 2.08 16.44 0.75
N HIS A 116 1.81 15.18 0.39
CA HIS A 116 0.77 14.39 1.03
C HIS A 116 1.09 12.90 1.01
N ILE A 117 0.66 12.19 2.07
CA ILE A 117 0.72 10.73 2.17
C ILE A 117 -0.67 10.23 2.51
N VAL A 118 -1.10 9.17 1.84
CA VAL A 118 -2.40 8.54 2.08
C VAL A 118 -2.20 7.06 2.41
N PRO A 119 -3.04 6.47 3.29
CA PRO A 119 -2.98 5.04 3.55
C PRO A 119 -3.15 4.22 2.25
N PRO A 120 -2.40 3.11 2.09
CA PRO A 120 -2.40 2.30 0.88
C PRO A 120 -3.75 1.59 0.61
N THR A 121 -4.67 1.57 1.59
CA THR A 121 -6.03 1.03 1.47
C THR A 121 -6.79 1.54 0.24
N GLY A 122 -6.62 2.81 -0.11
CA GLY A 122 -7.29 3.41 -1.27
C GLY A 122 -6.51 3.33 -2.59
N ALA A 123 -5.26 2.85 -2.56
CA ALA A 123 -4.32 2.88 -3.68
C ALA A 123 -4.21 4.27 -4.37
N LYS A 124 -4.20 5.36 -3.59
CA LYS A 124 -4.28 6.74 -4.11
C LYS A 124 -2.97 7.52 -4.19
N GLY A 125 -1.91 7.15 -3.45
CA GLY A 125 -0.67 7.95 -3.36
C GLY A 125 -0.08 8.31 -4.73
N LEU A 126 0.24 7.31 -5.54
CA LEU A 126 0.77 7.52 -6.90
C LEU A 126 -0.21 8.27 -7.82
N ASN A 127 -1.51 8.01 -7.68
CA ASN A 127 -2.54 8.68 -8.49
C ASN A 127 -2.61 10.18 -8.17
N LEU A 128 -2.56 10.55 -6.88
CA LEU A 128 -2.52 11.95 -6.47
C LEU A 128 -1.22 12.63 -6.91
N ALA A 129 -0.08 11.96 -6.77
CA ALA A 129 1.19 12.48 -7.26
C ALA A 129 1.16 12.75 -8.78
N ALA A 130 0.57 11.85 -9.57
CA ALA A 130 0.40 12.04 -11.02
C ALA A 130 -0.50 13.24 -11.34
N SER A 131 -1.58 13.43 -10.58
CA SER A 131 -2.45 14.61 -10.69
C SER A 131 -1.70 15.91 -10.36
N ASP A 132 -0.93 15.95 -9.28
CA ASP A 132 -0.13 17.13 -8.91
C ASP A 132 0.87 17.50 -10.01
N VAL A 133 1.59 16.50 -10.56
CA VAL A 133 2.53 16.70 -11.67
C VAL A 133 1.80 17.27 -12.89
N ARG A 134 0.61 16.76 -13.21
CA ARG A 134 -0.21 17.25 -14.33
C ARG A 134 -0.57 18.74 -14.15
N TYR A 135 -1.00 19.13 -12.95
CA TYR A 135 -1.38 20.52 -12.68
C TYR A 135 -0.18 21.46 -12.66
N LEU A 136 0.93 21.04 -12.03
CA LEU A 136 2.17 21.81 -12.04
C LEU A 136 2.70 22.00 -13.46
N PHE A 137 2.71 20.95 -14.27
CA PHE A 137 3.09 21.02 -15.67
C PHE A 137 2.23 22.01 -16.46
N ALA A 138 0.90 21.95 -16.29
CA ALA A 138 -0.01 22.87 -16.99
C ALA A 138 0.28 24.34 -16.63
N GLY A 139 0.47 24.65 -15.35
CA GLY A 139 0.79 26.00 -14.90
C GLY A 139 2.18 26.48 -15.34
N LEU A 140 3.20 25.62 -15.31
CA LEU A 140 4.54 25.96 -15.82
C LEU A 140 4.51 26.22 -17.33
N ARG A 141 3.78 25.39 -18.09
CA ARG A 141 3.66 25.56 -19.54
C ARG A 141 3.00 26.89 -19.90
N GLU A 142 1.95 27.30 -19.19
CA GLU A 142 1.27 28.59 -19.38
C GLU A 142 2.17 29.77 -18.99
N PHE A 143 2.97 29.64 -17.92
CA PHE A 143 3.86 30.72 -17.49
C PHE A 143 5.02 31.00 -18.45
N TYR A 144 5.48 29.99 -19.19
CA TYR A 144 6.63 30.09 -20.10
C TYR A 144 6.26 30.17 -21.60
N SER A 145 4.98 30.08 -21.95
CA SER A 145 4.49 30.33 -23.32
C SER A 145 4.37 31.82 -23.60
#